data_AF-A0AAX0NNM9-F1
#
_entry.id   AF-A0AAX0NNM9-F1
#
_cell.length_a   1.000
_cell.length_b   1.000
_cell.length_c   1.000
_cell.angle_alpha   90.00
_cell.angle_beta   90.00
_cell.angle_gamma   90.00
#
_symmetry.space_group_name_H-M   'P 1'
#
loop_
_entity.id
_entity.type
_entity.pdbx_description
1 polymer ?
#
loop_
_entity_poly.entity_id
_entity_poly.type
_entity_poly.pdbx_seq_one_letter_code
_entity_poly.pdbx_strand_id
1 'polypeptide(L)' 'MLGLAGFPYLGGLDKKLFTPRLSSPRAKIEAGSVGIANKQTGVYLISSPGDW' A
#
# COMPACT_ATOMS: atom_id res chain seq x y z
N MET A 1 -12.60 -2.85 -4.63
CA MET A 1 -12.84 -2.33 -3.26
C MET A 1 -12.16 -0.98 -3.20
N LEU A 2 -12.88 0.11 -2.87
CA LEU A 2 -12.23 1.40 -2.64
C LEU A 2 -11.49 1.30 -1.31
N GLY A 3 -10.17 1.50 -1.33
CA GLY A 3 -9.42 1.73 -0.10
C GLY A 3 -9.67 3.12 0.45
N LEU A 4 -8.94 3.43 1.52
CA LEU A 4 -8.85 4.78 2.08
C LEU A 4 -8.87 5.79 0.92
N ALA A 5 -9.68 6.85 1.00
CA ALA A 5 -9.86 7.79 -0.11
C ALA A 5 -8.49 8.21 -0.68
N GLY A 6 -8.21 7.85 -1.93
CA GLY A 6 -6.88 8.03 -2.53
C GLY A 6 -5.98 6.79 -2.59
N PHE A 7 -6.47 5.57 -2.32
CA PHE A 7 -5.67 4.34 -2.42
C PHE A 7 -6.43 3.21 -3.14
N PRO A 8 -6.29 3.06 -4.48
CA PRO A 8 -6.86 1.94 -5.20
C PRO A 8 -6.10 0.65 -4.87
N TYR A 9 -6.84 -0.39 -4.47
CA TYR A 9 -6.30 -1.75 -4.36
C TYR A 9 -6.22 -2.39 -5.74
N LEU A 10 -5.09 -3.01 -6.04
CA LEU A 10 -4.89 -3.86 -7.21
C LEU A 10 -4.94 -5.33 -6.76
N GLY A 11 -5.79 -6.13 -7.41
CA GLY A 11 -5.88 -7.57 -7.19
C GLY A 11 -4.90 -8.35 -8.06
N GLY A 12 -4.66 -9.62 -7.72
CA GLY A 12 -3.86 -10.53 -8.54
C GLY A 12 -2.34 -10.42 -8.35
N LEU A 13 -1.87 -9.87 -7.22
CA LEU A 13 -0.45 -9.79 -6.91
C LEU A 13 0.21 -11.19 -6.92
N ASP A 14 1.37 -11.31 -7.56
CA ASP A 14 2.16 -12.54 -7.56
C ASP A 14 2.54 -12.93 -6.12
N LYS A 15 2.37 -14.21 -5.78
CA LYS A 15 2.69 -14.77 -4.45
C LYS A 15 4.14 -14.54 -4.04
N LYS A 16 5.07 -14.43 -5.01
CA LYS A 16 6.49 -14.14 -4.75
C LYS A 16 6.73 -12.75 -4.16
N LEU A 17 5.77 -11.83 -4.33
CA LEU A 17 5.86 -10.47 -3.83
C LEU A 17 5.16 -10.27 -2.48
N PHE A 18 4.52 -11.31 -1.95
CA PHE A 18 3.79 -11.19 -0.69
C PHE A 18 4.74 -10.83 0.46
N THR A 19 4.50 -9.67 1.06
CA THR A 19 5.37 -9.08 2.07
C THR A 19 4.52 -8.61 3.24
N PRO A 20 4.87 -8.92 4.51
CA PRO A 20 4.11 -8.44 5.66
C PRO A 20 4.14 -6.91 5.74
N ARG A 21 3.15 -6.35 6.45
CA ARG A 21 3.13 -4.93 6.79
C ARG A 21 4.31 -4.56 7.69
N LEU A 22 4.69 -3.29 7.65
CA LEU A 22 5.65 -2.74 8.60
C LEU A 22 5.08 -2.81 10.02
N SER A 23 5.94 -3.16 10.99
CA SER A 23 5.57 -3.18 12.40
C SER A 23 5.31 -1.78 12.98
N SER A 24 5.93 -0.76 12.38
CA SER A 24 5.69 0.65 12.71
C SER A 24 5.39 1.42 11.41
N PRO A 25 4.24 2.11 11.31
CA PRO A 25 3.92 2.90 10.13
C PRO A 25 4.93 4.03 9.88
N ARG A 26 5.17 4.34 8.61
CA ARG A 26 5.86 5.58 8.24
C ARG A 26 4.94 6.75 8.51
N ALA A 27 5.47 7.81 9.11
CA ALA A 27 4.73 9.05 9.33
C ALA A 27 4.33 9.75 8.01
N LYS A 28 5.08 9.51 6.93
CA LYS A 28 4.80 10.03 5.59
C LYS A 28 5.28 9.05 4.52
N ILE A 29 4.39 8.71 3.61
CA ILE A 29 4.64 8.05 2.33
C ILE A 29 4.27 9.07 1.26
N GLU A 30 5.12 9.26 0.25
CA GLU A 30 4.89 10.28 -0.78
C GLU A 30 3.82 9.83 -1.79
N ALA A 31 3.05 10.79 -2.31
CA ALA A 31 2.14 10.56 -3.43
C ALA A 31 2.89 9.93 -4.62
N GLY A 32 2.25 8.97 -5.29
CA GLY A 32 2.82 8.16 -6.35
C GLY A 32 3.53 6.88 -5.88
N SER A 33 3.75 6.70 -4.57
CA SER A 33 4.36 5.47 -4.04
C SER A 33 3.48 4.25 -4.28
N VAL A 34 4.11 3.12 -4.60
CA VAL A 34 3.45 1.80 -4.69
C VAL A 34 3.74 1.00 -3.42
N GLY A 35 2.69 0.57 -2.72
CA GLY A 35 2.80 -0.22 -1.50
C GLY A 35 2.46 -1.69 -1.73
N ILE A 36 3.03 -2.57 -0.92
CA ILE A 36 2.67 -4.00 -0.89
C ILE A 36 2.43 -4.40 0.57
N ALA A 37 1.22 -4.88 0.85
CA ALA A 37 0.84 -5.37 2.16
C ALA A 37 0.13 -6.73 2.04
N ASN A 38 0.78 -7.76 2.55
CA ASN A 38 0.34 -9.15 2.46
C ASN A 38 0.11 -9.56 1.00
N LYS A 39 -1.16 -9.78 0.62
CA LYS A 39 -1.55 -10.22 -0.72
C LYS A 39 -2.04 -9.09 -1.61
N GLN A 40 -1.85 -7.85 -1.17
CA GLN A 40 -2.42 -6.66 -1.79
C GLN A 40 -1.33 -5.70 -2.22
N THR A 41 -1.60 -4.96 -3.28
CA THR A 41 -0.80 -3.81 -3.69
C THR A 41 -1.73 -2.66 -4.05
N GLY A 42 -1.19 -1.44 -4.10
CA GLY A 42 -1.94 -0.24 -4.43
C GLY A 42 -1.02 0.97 -4.52
N VAL A 43 -1.59 2.10 -4.90
CA VAL A 43 -0.84 3.35 -5.12
C VAL A 43 -1.34 4.43 -4.17
N TYR A 44 -0.43 5.10 -3.48
CA TYR A 44 -0.73 6.27 -2.67
C TYR A 44 -0.98 7.47 -3.59
N LEU A 45 -2.25 7.90 -3.78
CA LEU A 45 -2.57 9.06 -4.65
C LEU A 45 -2.27 10.41 -3.98
N ILE A 46 -2.20 10.44 -2.65
CA ILE A 46 -1.83 11.62 -1.84
C ILE A 46 -0.78 11.21 -0.82
N SER A 47 0.09 12.15 -0.41
CA SER A 47 1.06 11.86 0.66
C SER A 47 0.34 11.67 1.99
N SER A 48 0.59 10.54 2.65
CA SER A 48 -0.12 10.15 3.88
C SER A 48 0.72 9.20 4.74
N PRO A 49 0.42 9.03 6.04
CA PRO A 49 1.02 7.97 6.83
C PRO A 49 0.57 6.59 6.35
N GLY A 50 1.40 5.56 6.53
CA GLY A 50 1.05 4.20 6.13
C GLY A 50 2.07 3.13 6.52
N ASP A 51 1.63 1.88 6.52
CA ASP A 51 2.36 0.68 6.93
C ASP A 51 2.58 -0.33 5.79
N TRP A 52 2.33 0.09 4.55
CA TRP A 52 2.53 -0.71 3.34
C TRP A 52 3.93 -0.54 2.71
#